data_AF-A0A0Q8M213-F1
#
_entry.id   AF-A0A0Q8M213-F1
#
_cell.length_a   1.000
_cell.length_b   1.000
_cell.length_c   1.000
_cell.angle_alpha   90.00
_cell.angle_beta   90.00
_cell.angle_gamma   90.00
#
_symmetry.space_group_name_H-M   'P 1'
#
loop_
_entity.id
_entity.type
_entity.pdbx_description
1 polymer ?
#
loop_
_entity_poly.entity_id
_entity_poly.type
_entity_poly.pdbx_seq_one_letter_code
_entity_poly.pdbx_strand_id
1 'polypeptide(L)'
;MRIVASSDWRDGLAFETPVLVSELSPGEDARCFVCGADAAPVPRTELWAVKHRHPKNHSGYVRFYCLEHRPAPPRLTPTVDPRRSTGERRAAPRRSTPTVERPAVLCPDCFVEVPATGVCGICGNTVVA
;
A
#
# COMPACT_ATOMS: atom_id res chain seq x y z
N MET A 1 -16.77 37.93 4.73
CA MET A 1 -17.01 36.55 5.22
C MET A 1 -15.86 35.68 4.75
N ARG A 2 -15.03 35.16 5.67
CA ARG A 2 -13.88 34.32 5.33
C ARG A 2 -14.33 32.88 5.51
N ILE A 3 -14.44 32.12 4.42
CA ILE A 3 -14.75 30.69 4.49
C ILE A 3 -13.47 30.01 4.98
N VAL A 4 -13.44 29.66 6.26
CA VAL A 4 -12.39 28.81 6.82
C VAL A 4 -12.86 27.38 6.58
N ALA A 5 -12.06 26.58 5.87
CA ALA A 5 -12.35 25.17 5.69
C ALA A 5 -12.47 24.53 7.09
N SER A 6 -13.59 23.87 7.35
CA SER A 6 -13.76 23.09 8.57
C SER A 6 -12.74 21.94 8.52
N SER A 7 -11.84 21.89 9.49
CA SER A 7 -10.87 20.81 9.58
C SER A 7 -11.59 19.52 9.97
N ASP A 8 -11.67 18.56 9.03
CA ASP A 8 -12.18 17.22 9.29
C ASP A 8 -11.01 16.32 9.70
N TRP A 9 -11.17 15.57 10.81
CA TRP A 9 -10.10 14.73 11.34
C TRP A 9 -9.65 13.61 10.37
N ARG A 10 -10.49 13.25 9.39
CA ARG A 10 -10.14 12.23 8.38
C ARG A 10 -9.04 12.72 7.44
N ASP A 11 -8.85 14.03 7.31
CA ASP A 11 -7.79 14.59 6.49
C ASP A 11 -6.40 14.24 7.05
N GLY A 12 -6.29 14.16 8.39
CA GLY A 12 -5.05 13.78 9.08
C GLY A 12 -4.73 12.29 9.11
N LEU A 13 -5.64 11.42 8.68
CA LEU A 13 -5.42 9.98 8.67
C LEU A 13 -4.51 9.52 7.53
N ALA A 14 -3.52 8.68 7.87
CA ALA A 14 -2.75 7.93 6.89
C ALA A 14 -3.59 6.84 6.23
N PHE A 15 -3.30 6.56 4.95
CA PHE A 15 -3.99 5.51 4.19
C PHE A 15 -3.58 4.12 4.66
N GLU A 16 -4.56 3.20 4.72
CA GLU A 16 -4.38 1.78 5.04
C GLU A 16 -3.71 1.49 6.40
N THR A 17 -3.66 2.48 7.28
CA THR A 17 -3.14 2.36 8.64
C THR A 17 -4.30 2.45 9.63
N PRO A 18 -4.62 1.35 10.36
CA PRO A 18 -5.65 1.39 11.39
C PRO A 18 -5.25 2.26 12.57
N VAL A 19 -6.14 3.18 12.96
CA VAL A 19 -6.00 4.03 14.15
C VAL A 19 -7.24 3.89 15.02
N LEU A 20 -7.08 3.90 16.35
CA LEU A 20 -8.20 3.73 17.26
C LEU A 20 -9.15 4.94 17.19
N VAL A 21 -10.46 4.72 17.07
CA VAL A 21 -11.41 5.82 16.84
C VAL A 21 -11.47 6.77 18.04
N SER A 22 -11.35 6.24 19.26
CA SER A 22 -11.31 7.05 20.49
C SER A 22 -10.15 8.04 20.55
N GLU A 23 -9.07 7.82 19.80
CA GLU A 23 -7.91 8.73 19.76
C GLU A 23 -8.08 9.86 18.74
N LEU A 24 -9.01 9.72 17.78
CA LEU A 24 -9.19 10.65 16.67
C LEU A 24 -10.26 11.70 16.96
N SER A 25 -11.41 11.26 17.49
CA SER A 25 -12.54 12.17 17.72
C SER A 25 -13.55 11.58 18.73
N PRO A 26 -13.99 12.38 19.72
CA PRO A 26 -15.08 11.98 20.60
C PRO A 26 -16.39 11.84 19.81
N GLY A 27 -17.29 10.99 20.31
CA GLY A 27 -18.66 10.88 19.79
C GLY A 27 -19.29 9.54 20.08
N GLU A 28 -20.43 9.29 19.44
CA GLU A 28 -21.29 8.12 19.70
C GLU A 28 -20.73 6.79 19.19
N ASP A 29 -21.22 5.73 19.79
CA ASP A 29 -20.98 4.35 19.39
C ASP A 29 -21.32 4.15 17.91
N ALA A 30 -20.52 3.33 17.24
CA ALA A 30 -20.65 3.13 15.81
C ALA A 30 -20.58 1.65 15.45
N ARG A 31 -20.95 1.32 14.21
CA ARG A 31 -20.97 -0.05 13.72
C ARG A 31 -19.72 -0.34 12.90
N CYS A 32 -19.25 -1.57 13.00
CA CYS A 32 -18.24 -2.08 12.09
C CYS A 32 -18.83 -2.23 10.69
N PHE A 33 -18.07 -1.77 9.68
CA PHE A 33 -18.46 -1.88 8.27
C PHE A 33 -18.73 -3.33 7.83
N VAL A 34 -17.98 -4.30 8.36
CA VAL A 34 -18.12 -5.72 8.00
C VAL A 34 -19.28 -6.39 8.75
N CYS A 35 -19.50 -6.04 10.02
CA CYS A 35 -20.65 -6.58 10.77
C CYS A 35 -22.00 -6.14 10.20
N GLY A 36 -22.04 -5.02 9.47
CA GLY A 36 -23.24 -4.52 8.82
C GLY A 36 -24.11 -3.62 9.70
N ALA A 37 -25.26 -3.22 9.15
CA ALA A 37 -26.17 -2.26 9.79
C ALA A 37 -26.98 -2.85 10.94
N ASP A 38 -27.22 -4.16 10.93
CA ASP A 38 -28.04 -4.85 11.93
C ASP A 38 -27.27 -5.19 13.22
N ALA A 39 -25.94 -5.06 13.19
CA ALA A 39 -25.11 -5.28 14.37
C ALA A 39 -25.35 -4.20 15.43
N ALA A 40 -25.18 -4.58 16.70
CA ALA A 40 -25.17 -3.62 17.79
C ALA A 40 -24.04 -2.59 17.59
N PRO A 41 -24.29 -1.29 17.83
CA PRO A 41 -23.21 -0.31 17.91
C PRO A 41 -22.23 -0.70 19.02
N VAL A 42 -20.95 -0.45 18.79
CA VAL A 42 -19.89 -0.70 19.77
C VAL A 42 -19.18 0.60 20.10
N PRO A 43 -18.61 0.71 21.32
CA PRO A 43 -17.95 1.93 21.75
C PRO A 43 -16.72 2.24 20.89
N ARG A 44 -16.39 3.52 20.77
CA ARG A 44 -15.25 3.98 19.95
C ARG A 44 -13.88 3.48 20.42
N THR A 45 -13.78 3.07 21.68
CA THR A 45 -12.60 2.41 22.26
C THR A 45 -12.36 1.01 21.70
N GLU A 46 -13.36 0.42 21.05
CA GLU A 46 -13.30 -0.92 20.43
C GLU A 46 -13.40 -0.84 18.90
N LEU A 47 -13.23 0.35 18.33
CA LEU A 47 -13.29 0.58 16.90
C LEU A 47 -11.97 1.14 16.37
N TRP A 48 -11.64 0.71 15.16
CA TRP A 48 -10.51 1.20 14.39
C TRP A 48 -11.00 1.91 13.14
N ALA A 49 -10.58 3.16 12.95
CA ALA A 49 -10.73 3.89 11.70
C ALA A 49 -9.62 3.49 10.73
N VAL A 50 -9.99 3.18 9.49
CA VAL A 50 -9.05 2.99 8.39
C VAL A 50 -9.48 3.86 7.22
N LYS A 51 -8.55 4.67 6.73
CA LYS A 51 -8.74 5.48 5.52
C LYS A 51 -8.28 4.68 4.30
N HIS A 52 -9.21 4.45 3.37
CA HIS A 52 -8.96 3.70 2.15
C HIS A 52 -8.85 4.62 0.94
N ARG A 53 -8.02 4.21 -0.03
CA ARG A 53 -7.91 4.91 -1.31
C ARG A 53 -9.18 4.68 -2.16
N HIS A 54 -9.58 5.71 -2.90
CA HIS A 54 -10.64 5.61 -3.89
C HIS A 54 -10.13 6.06 -5.26
N PRO A 55 -10.39 5.31 -6.36
CA PRO A 55 -9.83 5.63 -7.67
C PRO A 55 -10.19 7.02 -8.19
N LYS A 56 -11.36 7.54 -7.79
CA LYS A 56 -11.88 8.84 -8.26
C LYS A 56 -11.92 9.92 -7.17
N ASN A 57 -11.45 9.63 -5.96
CA ASN A 57 -11.46 10.59 -4.85
C ASN A 57 -10.14 10.52 -4.10
N HIS A 58 -9.33 11.58 -4.24
CA HIS A 58 -7.99 11.66 -3.64
C HIS A 58 -8.02 11.72 -2.11
N SER A 59 -9.12 12.22 -1.52
CA SER A 59 -9.32 12.19 -0.07
C SER A 59 -9.66 10.80 0.45
N GLY A 60 -10.00 9.86 -0.43
CA GLY A 60 -10.40 8.52 -0.04
C GLY A 60 -11.70 8.48 0.75
N TYR A 61 -11.89 7.44 1.56
CA TYR A 61 -13.01 7.30 2.47
C TYR A 61 -12.58 6.55 3.73
N VAL A 62 -13.27 6.77 4.84
CA VAL A 62 -12.95 6.13 6.13
C VAL A 62 -14.02 5.12 6.50
N ARG A 63 -13.59 3.94 6.96
CA ARG A 63 -14.46 2.89 7.52
C ARG A 63 -14.05 2.54 8.93
N PHE A 64 -15.02 2.11 9.73
CA PHE A 64 -14.81 1.60 11.08
C PHE A 64 -14.81 0.08 11.08
N TYR A 65 -13.90 -0.50 11.85
CA TYR A 65 -13.75 -1.94 12.01
C TYR A 65 -13.69 -2.27 13.49
N CYS A 66 -14.35 -3.35 13.92
CA CYS A 66 -14.09 -3.93 15.23
C CYS A 66 -12.76 -4.70 15.22
N LEU A 67 -12.32 -5.20 16.37
CA LEU A 67 -11.02 -5.87 16.51
C LEU A 67 -10.90 -7.07 15.57
N GLU A 68 -11.98 -7.84 15.43
CA GLU A 68 -12.03 -9.05 14.62
C GLU A 68 -11.95 -8.77 13.11
N HIS A 69 -12.56 -7.66 12.66
CA HIS A 69 -12.58 -7.27 11.25
C HIS A 69 -11.50 -6.26 10.88
N ARG A 70 -10.56 -5.96 11.78
CA ARG A 70 -9.53 -4.95 11.55
C ARG A 70 -8.58 -5.42 10.43
N PRO A 71 -8.42 -4.64 9.34
CA PRO A 71 -7.44 -4.94 8.31
C PRO A 71 -6.03 -5.02 8.89
N ALA A 72 -5.24 -6.00 8.44
CA ALA A 72 -3.83 -6.05 8.77
C ALA A 72 -3.11 -4.87 8.09
N PRO A 73 -2.27 -4.11 8.82
CA PRO A 73 -1.49 -3.05 8.19
C PRO A 73 -0.55 -3.65 7.13
N PRO A 74 -0.31 -2.94 6.02
CA PRO A 74 0.65 -3.40 5.01
C PRO A 74 2.02 -3.57 5.66
N ARG A 75 2.67 -4.73 5.41
CA ARG A 75 4.05 -4.94 5.85
C ARG A 75 4.93 -3.97 5.09
N LEU A 76 5.58 -3.05 5.79
CA LEU A 76 6.62 -2.22 5.21
C LEU A 76 7.81 -3.13 4.88
N THR A 77 7.98 -3.47 3.60
CA THR A 77 9.25 -4.04 3.13
C THR A 77 10.30 -2.95 3.22
N PRO A 78 11.39 -3.12 3.98
CA PRO A 78 12.45 -2.13 4.01
C PRO A 78 13.00 -1.95 2.59
N THR A 79 12.81 -0.77 2.01
CA THR A 79 13.50 -0.35 0.80
C THR A 79 14.99 -0.32 1.13
N VAL A 80 15.74 -1.30 0.63
CA VAL A 80 17.20 -1.28 0.69
C VAL A 80 17.65 -0.08 -0.14
N ASP A 81 18.07 0.98 0.55
CA ASP A 81 18.66 2.16 -0.07
C ASP A 81 20.00 1.75 -0.70
N PRO A 82 20.18 1.79 -2.04
CA PRO A 82 21.41 1.31 -2.67
C PRO A 82 22.60 2.26 -2.49
N ARG A 83 22.52 3.29 -1.64
CA ARG A 83 23.58 4.30 -1.47
C ARG A 83 24.36 4.16 -0.18
N ARG A 84 25.19 3.12 -0.10
CA ARG A 84 26.45 3.19 0.64
C ARG A 84 27.53 2.33 0.00
N SER A 85 28.18 2.87 -1.02
CA SER A 85 29.44 2.37 -1.56
C SER A 85 30.52 3.44 -1.40
N THR A 86 31.12 3.53 -0.21
CA THR A 86 32.45 4.11 -0.03
C THR A 86 33.44 2.95 -0.08
N GLY A 87 34.00 2.74 -1.28
CA GLY A 87 34.98 1.70 -1.56
C GLY A 87 35.81 2.11 -2.76
N GLU A 88 36.82 2.92 -2.49
CA GLU A 88 37.81 3.39 -3.46
C GLU A 88 38.64 2.22 -4.00
N ARG A 89 38.44 1.84 -5.27
CA ARG A 89 39.41 1.03 -6.03
C ARG A 89 39.39 1.37 -7.53
N ARG A 90 40.44 2.12 -7.91
CA ARG A 90 41.30 2.04 -9.11
C ARG A 90 40.69 1.60 -10.46
N ALA A 91 40.93 2.46 -11.46
CA ALA A 91 40.56 2.37 -12.86
C ALA A 91 40.95 1.06 -13.60
N ALA A 92 40.08 0.65 -14.53
CA ALA A 92 40.43 -0.06 -15.76
C ALA A 92 39.35 0.25 -16.83
N PRO A 93 39.70 0.67 -18.07
CA PRO A 93 38.73 0.90 -19.12
C PRO A 93 38.38 -0.45 -19.77
N ARG A 94 37.14 -0.92 -19.62
CA ARG A 94 36.63 -2.06 -20.40
C ARG A 94 35.66 -1.55 -21.45
N ARG A 95 35.96 -1.94 -22.70
CA ARG A 95 35.17 -1.69 -23.91
C ARG A 95 33.72 -2.10 -23.70
N SER A 96 32.82 -1.20 -24.07
CA SER A 96 31.39 -1.48 -24.25
C SER A 96 31.20 -2.34 -25.51
N THR A 97 30.70 -3.56 -25.34
CA THR A 97 30.03 -4.30 -26.41
C THR A 97 28.57 -3.82 -26.48
N PRO A 98 27.99 -3.67 -27.68
CA PRO A 98 26.58 -3.28 -27.79
C PRO A 98 25.71 -4.44 -27.28
N THR A 99 24.98 -4.21 -26.20
CA THR A 99 23.93 -5.12 -25.76
C THR A 99 22.82 -5.04 -26.80
N VAL A 100 22.65 -6.13 -27.55
CA VAL A 100 21.46 -6.35 -28.37
C VAL A 100 20.27 -6.34 -27.41
N GLU A 101 19.43 -5.32 -27.53
CA GLU A 101 18.19 -5.16 -26.78
C GLU A 101 17.23 -6.27 -27.19
N ARG A 102 17.33 -7.41 -26.49
CA ARG A 102 16.41 -8.52 -26.70
C ARG A 102 15.04 -8.07 -26.15
N PRO A 103 13.96 -8.16 -26.94
CA PRO A 103 12.65 -7.70 -26.49
C PRO A 103 12.25 -8.41 -25.19
N ALA A 104 11.82 -7.62 -24.20
CA ALA A 104 11.36 -8.13 -22.93
C ALA A 104 10.16 -9.06 -23.16
N VAL A 105 10.27 -10.30 -22.67
CA VAL A 105 9.21 -11.30 -22.79
C VAL A 105 8.26 -11.10 -21.61
N LEU A 106 6.98 -10.91 -21.90
CA LEU A 106 5.95 -10.74 -20.88
C LEU A 106 5.28 -12.07 -20.55
N CYS A 107 4.99 -12.30 -19.27
CA CYS A 107 4.17 -13.44 -18.86
C CYS A 107 2.71 -13.21 -19.29
N PRO A 108 2.05 -14.15 -19.98
CA PRO A 108 0.66 -13.99 -20.44
C PRO A 108 -0.36 -13.96 -19.29
N ASP A 109 -0.03 -14.56 -18.14
CA ASP A 109 -0.91 -14.63 -16.98
C ASP A 109 -0.78 -13.40 -16.07
N CYS A 110 0.43 -12.85 -15.94
CA CYS A 110 0.75 -11.79 -14.98
C CYS A 110 1.12 -10.46 -15.62
N PHE A 111 1.33 -10.41 -16.95
CA PHE A 111 1.74 -9.22 -17.71
C PHE A 111 2.97 -8.50 -17.15
N VAL A 112 3.87 -9.24 -16.50
CA VAL A 112 5.15 -8.76 -15.99
C VAL A 112 6.30 -9.28 -16.85
N GLU A 113 7.39 -8.52 -16.88
CA GLU A 113 8.63 -8.92 -17.54
C GLU A 113 9.20 -10.19 -16.90
N VAL A 114 9.43 -11.20 -17.73
CA VAL A 114 10.03 -12.46 -17.32
C VAL A 114 11.56 -12.33 -17.43
N PRO A 115 12.31 -12.64 -16.37
CA PRO A 115 13.77 -12.63 -16.43
C PRO A 115 14.30 -13.63 -17.46
N ALA A 116 15.55 -13.48 -17.87
CA ALA A 116 16.18 -14.34 -18.88
C ALA A 116 16.20 -15.85 -18.52
N THR A 117 15.91 -16.20 -17.27
CA THR A 117 15.71 -17.59 -16.82
C THR A 117 14.43 -18.22 -17.36
N GLY A 118 13.49 -17.42 -17.88
CA GLY A 118 12.21 -17.89 -18.42
C GLY A 118 11.19 -18.28 -17.35
N VAL A 119 11.42 -17.98 -16.07
CA VAL A 119 10.47 -18.30 -14.98
C VAL A 119 9.86 -17.02 -14.43
N CYS A 120 8.53 -16.94 -14.43
CA CYS A 120 7.82 -15.78 -13.88
C CYS A 120 8.00 -15.70 -12.36
N GLY A 121 8.48 -14.57 -11.86
CA GLY A 121 8.67 -14.34 -10.41
C GLY A 121 7.37 -14.17 -9.61
N ILE A 122 6.21 -14.09 -10.28
CA ILE A 122 4.90 -13.94 -9.63
C ILE A 122 4.15 -15.28 -9.57
N CYS A 123 3.91 -15.91 -10.71
CA CYS A 123 3.13 -17.15 -10.78
C CYS A 123 3.99 -18.43 -10.80
N GLY A 124 5.30 -18.33 -11.01
CA GLY A 124 6.20 -19.49 -11.12
C GLY A 124 6.12 -20.24 -12.44
N ASN A 125 5.28 -19.81 -13.39
CA ASN A 125 5.17 -20.44 -14.70
C ASN A 125 6.45 -20.23 -15.52
N THR A 126 6.87 -21.28 -16.22
CA THR A 126 7.93 -21.18 -17.23
C THR A 126 7.35 -20.61 -18.52
N VAL A 127 7.80 -19.42 -18.88
CA VAL A 127 7.45 -18.76 -20.14
C VAL A 127 8.60 -18.97 -21.10
N VAL A 128 8.39 -19.85 -22.07
CA VAL A 128 9.34 -20.08 -23.16
C VAL A 128 9.01 -19.07 -24.25
N ALA A 129 9.97 -18.21 -24.58
CA ALA A 129 9.87 -17.26 -25.68
C ALA A 129 9.95 -17.96 -27.03
#